data_AF-A0AAE1YM03-F1
#
_entry.id   AF-A0AAE1YM03-F1
#
_cell.length_a   1.000
_cell.length_b   1.000
_cell.length_c   1.000
_cell.angle_alpha   90.00
_cell.angle_beta   90.00
_cell.angle_gamma   90.00
#
_symmetry.space_group_name_H-M   'P 1'
#
loop_
_entity.id
_entity.type
_entity.pdbx_description
1 polymer ?
#
loop_
_entity_poly.entity_id
_entity_poly.type
_entity_poly.pdbx_seq_one_letter_code
_entity_poly.pdbx_strand_id
1 'polypeptide(L)'
;MGFSGAIKSIKEKRLVKQQALQLVKCLCKEISSLSYTEAIDICDSAILVAAQLGITEVVEEIIETFPSAIYCRAAASNHIFHVAVENRSERVYNLIYQMSDYKNFYSDIRDANGNNLLHLAAKLAPAHKLNEISGAALQMQREIQWYKEVEKFVNPHSRERLNRVGKSPKMVFTEEHKILKEEGEKWMKDTSNSCTIAATLIATVMFAAAITVPGGNDSSNGFPIFSRNKAFIVFAISDAVSLFTSATSLLMFLAILTSRYAEEDFLHVLPKRLIIGLGTLFLSITFMMVAFSATLYLVFGRKEAWVLIPVGALACLPVTSFVLLQYPLLVDLVYSTYGPGIFGKQSDRPFF
;
A
#
# COMPACT_ATOMS: atom_id res chain seq x y z
N MET A 1 22.79 17.71 -1.89
CA MET A 1 22.01 17.80 -3.16
C MET A 1 20.50 17.48 -2.98
N GLY A 2 19.95 17.52 -1.76
CA GLY A 2 18.57 17.13 -1.47
C GLY A 2 17.59 18.31 -1.48
N PHE A 3 16.31 18.05 -1.75
CA PHE A 3 15.18 19.01 -1.78
C PHE A 3 15.09 20.00 -2.95
N SER A 4 16.05 20.92 -3.15
CA SER A 4 15.90 21.96 -4.19
C SER A 4 15.87 21.38 -5.61
N GLY A 5 16.66 20.33 -5.87
CA GLY A 5 16.68 19.63 -7.16
C GLY A 5 15.40 18.83 -7.42
N ALA A 6 14.84 18.20 -6.38
CA ALA A 6 13.59 17.45 -6.47
C ALA A 6 12.40 18.38 -6.77
N ILE A 7 12.33 19.55 -6.12
CA ILE A 7 11.29 20.55 -6.38
C ILE A 7 11.37 21.07 -7.82
N LYS A 8 12.59 21.32 -8.33
CA LYS A 8 12.79 21.77 -9.71
C LYS A 8 12.31 20.70 -10.72
N SER A 9 12.70 19.44 -10.51
CA SER A 9 12.26 18.32 -11.35
C SER A 9 10.73 18.13 -11.35
N ILE A 10 10.07 18.30 -10.19
CA ILE A 10 8.60 18.24 -10.11
C ILE A 10 7.95 19.38 -10.91
N LYS A 11 8.49 20.60 -10.83
CA LYS A 11 7.97 21.75 -11.59
C LYS A 11 8.13 21.54 -13.10
N GLU A 12 9.27 21.04 -13.55
CA GLU A 12 9.52 20.73 -14.95
C GLU A 12 8.56 19.66 -15.48
N LYS A 13 8.38 18.55 -14.74
CA LYS A 13 7.39 17.51 -15.10
C LYS A 13 5.96 18.05 -15.18
N ARG A 14 5.57 18.94 -14.27
CA ARG A 14 4.25 19.60 -14.31
C ARG A 14 4.09 20.48 -15.54
N LEU A 15 5.12 21.26 -15.89
CA LEU A 15 5.09 22.12 -17.07
C LEU A 15 4.96 21.30 -18.36
N VAL A 16 5.75 20.24 -18.52
CA VAL A 16 5.66 19.34 -19.66
C VAL A 16 4.27 18.70 -19.77
N LYS A 17 3.70 18.27 -18.64
CA LYS A 17 2.31 17.74 -18.62
C LYS A 17 1.29 18.78 -19.08
N GLN A 18 1.42 20.03 -18.66
CA GLN A 18 0.52 21.12 -19.08
C GLN A 18 0.66 21.42 -20.58
N GLN A 19 1.88 21.49 -21.09
CA GLN A 19 2.15 21.70 -22.52
C GLN A 19 1.61 20.56 -23.37
N ALA A 20 1.79 19.30 -22.93
CA ALA A 20 1.24 18.13 -23.60
C ALA A 20 -0.30 18.18 -23.65
N LEU A 21 -0.95 18.56 -22.54
CA LEU A 21 -2.41 18.70 -22.52
C LEU A 21 -2.89 19.82 -23.44
N GLN A 22 -2.18 20.96 -23.49
CA GLN A 22 -2.51 22.05 -24.42
C GLN A 22 -2.36 21.62 -25.88
N LEU A 23 -1.35 20.80 -26.19
CA LEU A 23 -1.19 20.23 -27.52
C LEU A 23 -2.37 19.32 -27.89
N VAL A 24 -2.78 18.44 -26.97
CA VAL A 24 -3.96 17.57 -27.17
C VAL A 24 -5.21 18.39 -27.46
N LYS A 25 -5.44 19.47 -26.72
CA LYS A 25 -6.55 20.43 -26.97
C LYS A 25 -6.54 21.00 -28.38
N CYS A 26 -5.37 21.48 -28.83
CA CYS A 26 -5.23 22.01 -30.18
C CYS A 26 -5.50 20.92 -31.23
N LEU A 27 -4.97 19.70 -31.02
CA LEU A 27 -5.21 18.58 -31.93
C LEU A 27 -6.69 18.18 -31.98
N CYS A 28 -7.39 18.10 -30.85
CA CYS A 28 -8.83 17.83 -30.81
C CYS A 28 -9.63 18.87 -31.61
N LYS A 29 -9.25 20.15 -31.53
CA LYS A 29 -9.88 21.23 -32.31
C LYS A 29 -9.64 21.07 -33.81
N GLU A 30 -8.42 20.72 -34.23
CA GLU A 30 -8.12 20.47 -35.64
C GLU A 30 -8.83 19.21 -36.14
N ILE A 31 -8.89 18.14 -35.35
CA ILE A 31 -9.63 16.91 -35.67
C ILE A 31 -11.13 17.20 -35.85
N SER A 32 -11.68 18.18 -35.11
CA SER A 32 -13.08 18.60 -35.25
C SER A 32 -13.39 19.23 -36.61
N SER A 33 -12.37 19.62 -37.38
CA SER A 33 -12.52 20.13 -38.74
C SER A 33 -12.49 19.05 -39.83
N LEU A 34 -12.12 17.81 -39.47
CA LEU A 34 -12.09 16.66 -40.38
C LEU A 34 -13.50 16.10 -40.63
N SER A 35 -13.61 15.17 -41.58
CA SER A 35 -14.83 14.39 -41.73
C SER A 35 -15.10 13.56 -40.47
N TYR A 36 -16.38 13.33 -40.14
CA TYR A 36 -16.76 12.56 -38.95
C TYR A 36 -16.10 11.18 -38.92
N THR A 37 -15.98 10.51 -40.07
CA THR A 37 -15.35 9.20 -40.20
C THR A 37 -13.85 9.22 -39.92
N GLU A 38 -13.14 10.23 -40.38
CA GLU A 38 -11.70 10.35 -40.10
C GLU A 38 -11.45 10.78 -38.65
N ALA A 39 -12.27 11.69 -38.14
CA ALA A 39 -12.19 12.17 -36.77
C ALA A 39 -12.41 11.03 -35.77
N ILE A 40 -13.43 10.20 -35.97
CA ILE A 40 -13.76 9.13 -35.03
C ILE A 40 -12.72 8.01 -35.03
N ASP A 41 -12.15 7.64 -36.18
CA ASP A 41 -11.09 6.63 -36.25
C ASP A 41 -9.82 7.06 -35.48
N ILE A 42 -9.45 8.35 -35.60
CA ILE A 42 -8.33 8.92 -34.84
C ILE A 42 -8.65 8.92 -33.34
N CYS A 43 -9.85 9.38 -32.97
CA CYS A 43 -10.29 9.45 -31.58
C CYS A 43 -10.41 8.07 -30.92
N ASP A 44 -10.94 7.06 -31.61
CA ASP A 44 -11.08 5.69 -31.12
C ASP A 44 -9.71 5.08 -30.80
N SER A 45 -8.72 5.27 -31.68
CA SER A 45 -7.35 4.83 -31.41
C SER A 45 -6.73 5.58 -30.23
N ALA A 46 -6.82 6.91 -30.23
CA ALA A 46 -6.20 7.75 -29.21
C ALA A 46 -6.80 7.52 -27.81
N ILE A 47 -8.12 7.37 -27.70
CA ILE A 47 -8.80 7.19 -26.42
C ILE A 47 -8.49 5.81 -25.80
N LEU A 48 -8.34 4.76 -26.63
CA LEU A 48 -7.96 3.43 -26.17
C LEU A 48 -6.51 3.41 -25.65
N VAL A 49 -5.59 4.07 -26.35
CA VAL A 49 -4.20 4.22 -25.89
C VAL A 49 -4.14 5.03 -24.60
N ALA A 50 -4.88 6.14 -24.52
CA ALA A 50 -4.95 6.95 -23.30
C ALA A 50 -5.52 6.15 -22.12
N ALA A 51 -6.55 5.33 -22.35
CA ALA A 51 -7.12 4.43 -21.35
C ALA A 51 -6.13 3.35 -20.91
N GLN A 52 -5.41 2.73 -21.84
CA GLN A 52 -4.38 1.73 -21.55
C GLN A 52 -3.26 2.29 -20.68
N LEU A 53 -2.84 3.53 -20.95
CA LEU A 53 -1.78 4.22 -20.21
C LEU A 53 -2.28 4.90 -18.92
N GLY A 54 -3.60 4.94 -18.69
CA GLY A 54 -4.20 5.59 -17.52
C GLY A 54 -4.13 7.13 -17.55
N ILE A 55 -4.04 7.73 -18.74
CA ILE A 55 -3.93 9.19 -18.95
C ILE A 55 -5.35 9.79 -19.04
N THR A 56 -5.98 9.96 -17.88
CA THR A 56 -7.37 10.44 -17.78
C THR A 56 -7.60 11.80 -18.42
N GLU A 57 -6.63 12.72 -18.34
CA GLU A 57 -6.79 14.07 -18.91
C GLU A 57 -6.98 14.05 -20.44
N VAL A 58 -6.39 13.08 -21.13
CA VAL A 58 -6.58 12.90 -22.58
C VAL A 58 -7.93 12.26 -22.88
N VAL A 59 -8.35 11.29 -22.04
CA VAL A 59 -9.67 10.66 -22.16
C VAL A 59 -10.78 11.70 -21.97
N GLU A 60 -10.67 12.56 -20.95
CA GLU A 60 -11.61 13.65 -20.69
C GLU A 60 -11.71 14.59 -21.90
N GLU A 61 -10.58 15.06 -22.43
CA GLU A 61 -10.57 16.00 -23.56
C GLU A 61 -11.19 15.42 -24.84
N ILE A 62 -10.90 14.13 -25.13
CA ILE A 62 -11.48 13.44 -26.29
C ILE A 62 -12.99 13.28 -26.11
N ILE A 63 -13.46 12.88 -24.93
CA ILE A 63 -14.90 12.70 -24.65
C ILE A 63 -15.64 14.04 -24.70
N GLU A 64 -15.05 15.12 -24.17
CA GLU A 64 -15.62 16.46 -24.23
C GLU A 64 -15.78 16.96 -25.68
N THR A 65 -14.83 16.64 -26.56
CA THR A 65 -14.85 17.06 -27.97
C THR A 65 -15.71 16.12 -28.83
N PHE A 66 -15.63 14.80 -28.60
CA PHE A 66 -16.30 13.75 -29.36
C PHE A 66 -16.98 12.74 -28.41
N PRO A 67 -18.18 13.04 -27.89
CA PRO A 67 -18.84 12.18 -26.91
C PRO A 67 -19.08 10.74 -27.38
N SER A 68 -19.23 10.52 -28.69
CA SER A 68 -19.41 9.18 -29.28
C SER A 68 -18.18 8.28 -29.15
N ALA A 69 -16.98 8.84 -28.96
CA ALA A 69 -15.72 8.09 -28.81
C ALA A 69 -15.71 7.18 -27.57
N ILE A 70 -16.58 7.42 -26.58
CA ILE A 70 -16.71 6.52 -25.41
C ILE A 70 -17.20 5.11 -25.80
N TYR A 71 -17.92 4.99 -26.92
CA TYR A 71 -18.42 3.71 -27.42
C TYR A 71 -17.39 2.96 -28.26
N CYS A 72 -16.17 3.47 -28.39
CA CYS A 72 -15.10 2.88 -29.17
C CYS A 72 -14.90 1.40 -28.83
N ARG A 73 -14.50 0.63 -29.84
CA ARG A 73 -14.20 -0.80 -29.72
C ARG A 73 -12.77 -1.06 -30.17
N ALA A 74 -11.98 -1.70 -29.32
CA ALA A 74 -10.74 -2.31 -29.75
C ALA A 74 -11.01 -3.51 -30.68
N ALA A 75 -9.97 -3.97 -31.39
CA ALA A 75 -10.04 -5.06 -32.36
C ALA A 75 -10.67 -6.37 -31.85
N ALA A 76 -10.70 -6.60 -30.53
CA ALA A 76 -11.30 -7.77 -29.87
C ALA A 76 -12.73 -7.54 -29.34
N SER A 77 -13.43 -6.48 -29.76
CA SER A 77 -14.70 -5.99 -29.17
C SER A 77 -14.57 -5.48 -27.73
N ASN A 78 -13.35 -5.22 -27.26
CA ASN A 78 -13.12 -4.63 -25.94
C ASN A 78 -13.42 -3.13 -26.00
N HIS A 79 -14.45 -2.70 -25.29
CA HIS A 79 -14.70 -1.28 -25.05
C HIS A 79 -13.61 -0.66 -24.17
N ILE A 80 -13.51 0.67 -24.20
CA ILE A 80 -12.62 1.47 -23.33
C ILE A 80 -12.64 1.04 -21.87
N PHE A 81 -13.80 0.62 -21.35
CA PHE A 81 -13.92 0.18 -19.97
C PHE A 81 -13.22 -1.15 -19.68
N HIS A 82 -13.24 -2.10 -20.63
CA HIS A 82 -12.46 -3.33 -20.53
C HIS A 82 -10.96 -3.01 -20.51
N VAL A 83 -10.51 -2.11 -21.39
CA VAL A 83 -9.10 -1.67 -21.46
C VAL A 83 -8.67 -1.02 -20.15
N ALA A 84 -9.50 -0.15 -19.58
CA ALA A 84 -9.20 0.48 -18.30
C ALA A 84 -9.07 -0.56 -17.17
N VAL A 85 -9.91 -1.60 -17.19
CA VAL A 85 -9.88 -2.65 -16.16
C VAL A 85 -8.68 -3.59 -16.31
N GLU A 86 -8.38 -4.04 -17.52
CA GLU A 86 -7.22 -4.90 -17.79
C GLU A 86 -5.89 -4.20 -17.43
N ASN A 87 -5.81 -2.88 -17.60
CA ASN A 87 -4.58 -2.12 -17.36
C ASN A 87 -4.50 -1.43 -15.99
N ARG A 88 -5.45 -1.69 -15.07
CA ARG A 88 -5.52 -1.05 -13.75
C ARG A 88 -5.52 0.49 -13.83
N SER A 89 -6.20 1.02 -14.84
CA SER A 89 -6.29 2.46 -15.08
C SER A 89 -7.35 3.08 -14.18
N GLU A 90 -7.06 3.19 -12.89
CA GLU A 90 -8.02 3.53 -11.83
C GLU A 90 -8.74 4.86 -12.07
N ARG A 91 -8.01 5.89 -12.52
CA ARG A 91 -8.56 7.21 -12.81
C ARG A 91 -9.51 7.19 -14.02
N VAL A 92 -9.18 6.41 -15.05
CA VAL A 92 -10.04 6.23 -16.24
C VAL A 92 -11.28 5.40 -15.89
N TYR A 93 -11.11 4.34 -15.09
CA TYR A 93 -12.24 3.59 -14.54
C TYR A 93 -13.17 4.49 -13.73
N ASN A 94 -12.63 5.33 -12.84
CA ASN A 94 -13.42 6.25 -12.02
C ASN A 94 -14.18 7.29 -12.86
N LEU A 95 -13.56 7.79 -13.93
CA LEU A 95 -14.22 8.70 -14.88
C LEU A 95 -15.44 8.02 -15.52
N ILE A 96 -15.26 6.82 -16.09
CA ILE A 96 -16.33 6.08 -16.76
C ILE A 96 -17.41 5.64 -15.75
N TYR A 97 -17.01 5.24 -14.53
CA TYR A 97 -17.93 4.84 -13.46
C TYR A 97 -18.91 5.96 -13.08
N GLN A 98 -18.49 7.22 -13.16
CA GLN A 98 -19.30 8.39 -12.79
C GLN A 98 -20.30 8.82 -13.87
N MET A 99 -20.13 8.38 -15.12
CA MET A 99 -21.04 8.71 -16.21
C MET A 99 -22.28 7.80 -16.11
N SER A 100 -23.36 8.32 -15.54
CA SER A 100 -24.51 7.54 -15.03
C SER A 100 -25.25 6.72 -16.10
N ASP A 101 -25.38 7.25 -17.31
CA ASP A 101 -26.10 6.58 -18.40
C ASP A 101 -25.37 5.35 -18.94
N TYR A 102 -24.05 5.28 -18.69
CA TYR A 102 -23.17 4.25 -19.19
C TYR A 102 -23.06 3.04 -18.25
N LYS A 103 -23.42 3.21 -16.97
CA LYS A 103 -23.38 2.13 -15.98
C LYS A 103 -24.26 0.93 -16.39
N ASN A 104 -25.47 1.20 -16.86
CA ASN A 104 -26.41 0.16 -17.30
C ASN A 104 -25.96 -0.52 -18.60
N PHE A 105 -25.26 0.22 -19.48
CA PHE A 105 -24.75 -0.34 -20.72
C PHE A 105 -23.58 -1.30 -20.44
N TYR A 106 -22.59 -0.87 -19.65
CA TYR A 106 -21.36 -1.63 -19.41
C TYR A 106 -21.47 -2.75 -18.37
N SER A 107 -22.52 -2.77 -17.53
CA SER A 107 -22.64 -3.75 -16.44
C SER A 107 -22.76 -5.20 -16.90
N ASP A 108 -23.24 -5.43 -18.13
CA ASP A 108 -23.48 -6.76 -18.71
C ASP A 108 -22.74 -7.02 -20.04
N ILE A 109 -21.83 -6.13 -20.45
CA ILE A 109 -21.02 -6.33 -21.67
C ILE A 109 -20.01 -7.46 -21.45
N ARG A 110 -19.73 -8.16 -22.55
CA ARG A 110 -18.78 -9.26 -22.63
C ARG A 110 -17.81 -9.05 -23.78
N ASP A 111 -16.57 -9.47 -23.57
CA ASP A 111 -15.57 -9.56 -24.63
C ASP A 111 -15.86 -10.73 -25.59
N ALA A 112 -15.03 -10.87 -26.62
CA ALA A 112 -15.10 -11.96 -27.58
C ALA A 112 -14.97 -13.37 -26.95
N ASN A 113 -14.44 -13.49 -25.73
CA ASN A 113 -14.27 -14.74 -25.00
C ASN A 113 -15.40 -14.99 -23.98
N GLY A 114 -16.40 -14.12 -23.93
CA GLY A 114 -17.50 -14.19 -22.97
C GLY A 114 -17.11 -13.74 -21.55
N ASN A 115 -15.92 -13.15 -21.37
CA ASN A 115 -15.51 -12.54 -20.11
C ASN A 115 -16.32 -11.27 -19.89
N ASN A 116 -16.96 -11.16 -18.73
CA ASN A 116 -17.43 -9.87 -18.25
C ASN A 116 -16.28 -9.08 -17.61
N LEU A 117 -16.57 -7.87 -17.18
CA LEU A 117 -15.59 -6.99 -16.56
C LEU A 117 -14.89 -7.59 -15.32
N LEU A 118 -15.59 -8.42 -14.54
CA LEU A 118 -15.02 -9.05 -13.34
C LEU A 118 -13.99 -10.13 -13.69
N HIS A 119 -14.17 -10.87 -14.79
CA HIS A 119 -13.12 -11.77 -15.31
C HIS A 119 -11.88 -10.99 -15.74
N LEU A 120 -12.03 -9.77 -16.28
CA LEU A 120 -10.89 -8.95 -16.69
C LEU A 120 -10.15 -8.37 -15.47
N ALA A 121 -10.89 -7.98 -14.44
CA ALA A 121 -10.31 -7.63 -13.15
C ALA A 121 -9.64 -8.83 -12.46
N ALA A 122 -10.04 -10.05 -12.81
CA ALA A 122 -9.48 -11.28 -12.28
C ALA A 122 -8.14 -11.70 -12.91
N LYS A 123 -7.79 -11.18 -14.09
CA LYS A 123 -6.48 -11.40 -14.69
C LYS A 123 -5.42 -10.63 -13.93
N LEU A 124 -4.19 -11.15 -13.86
CA LEU A 124 -3.09 -10.44 -13.21
C LEU A 124 -2.78 -9.10 -13.89
N ALA A 125 -2.53 -8.05 -13.11
CA ALA A 125 -2.15 -6.74 -13.65
C ALA A 125 -0.89 -6.80 -14.54
N PRO A 126 -0.76 -5.90 -15.53
CA PRO A 126 0.47 -5.76 -16.28
C PRO A 126 1.68 -5.53 -15.38
N ALA A 127 2.82 -6.13 -15.70
CA ALA A 127 4.01 -6.11 -14.84
C ALA A 127 4.45 -4.69 -14.44
N HIS A 128 4.35 -3.72 -15.35
CA HIS A 128 4.70 -2.33 -15.06
C HIS A 128 3.80 -1.67 -14.01
N LYS A 129 2.54 -2.12 -13.87
CA LYS A 129 1.60 -1.67 -12.83
C LYS A 129 1.76 -2.44 -11.54
N LEU A 130 1.92 -3.76 -11.63
CA LEU A 130 2.14 -4.60 -10.47
C LEU A 130 3.43 -4.18 -9.72
N ASN A 131 4.48 -3.86 -10.47
CA ASN A 131 5.78 -3.45 -9.92
C ASN A 131 5.81 -2.01 -9.37
N GLU A 132 4.75 -1.20 -9.53
CA GLU A 132 4.62 0.09 -8.83
C GLU A 132 4.44 -0.11 -7.30
N ILE A 133 4.05 -1.32 -6.89
CA ILE A 133 3.72 -1.65 -5.49
C ILE A 133 4.83 -2.48 -4.87
N SER A 134 5.26 -2.04 -3.68
CA SER A 134 6.35 -2.67 -2.92
C SER A 134 5.92 -3.99 -2.29
N GLY A 135 6.52 -5.11 -2.72
CA GLY A 135 6.36 -6.40 -2.07
C GLY A 135 5.11 -7.18 -2.49
N ALA A 136 5.29 -8.49 -2.69
CA ALA A 136 4.26 -9.38 -3.24
C ALA A 136 2.96 -9.42 -2.41
N ALA A 137 3.05 -9.27 -1.08
CA ALA A 137 1.86 -9.25 -0.24
C ALA A 137 1.00 -7.99 -0.43
N LEU A 138 1.63 -6.83 -0.63
CA LEU A 138 0.92 -5.57 -0.93
C LEU A 138 0.38 -5.57 -2.37
N GLN A 139 1.13 -6.16 -3.30
CA GLN A 139 0.64 -6.41 -4.66
C GLN A 139 -0.62 -7.28 -4.64
N MET A 140 -0.60 -8.40 -3.92
CA MET A 140 -1.77 -9.27 -3.76
C MET A 140 -2.95 -8.53 -3.11
N GLN A 141 -2.68 -7.75 -2.05
CA GLN A 141 -3.70 -6.91 -1.41
C GLN A 141 -4.36 -5.96 -2.42
N ARG A 142 -3.56 -5.30 -3.27
CA ARG A 142 -4.08 -4.37 -4.28
C ARG A 142 -4.94 -5.06 -5.32
N GLU A 143 -4.52 -6.21 -5.82
CA GLU A 143 -5.29 -6.95 -6.83
C GLU A 143 -6.65 -7.40 -6.29
N ILE A 144 -6.73 -7.80 -5.01
CA ILE A 144 -8.01 -8.13 -4.38
C ILE A 144 -8.88 -6.87 -4.21
N GLN A 145 -8.29 -5.74 -3.81
CA GLN A 145 -9.02 -4.47 -3.72
C GLN A 145 -9.58 -4.05 -5.09
N TRP A 146 -8.76 -4.14 -6.15
CA TRP A 146 -9.16 -3.89 -7.52
C TRP A 146 -10.34 -4.78 -7.93
N TYR A 147 -10.23 -6.09 -7.71
CA TYR A 147 -11.29 -7.06 -8.01
C TYR A 147 -12.61 -6.73 -7.30
N LYS A 148 -12.56 -6.47 -5.98
CA LYS A 148 -13.75 -6.14 -5.18
C LYS A 148 -14.44 -4.86 -5.60
N GLU A 149 -13.70 -3.91 -6.16
CA GLU A 149 -14.26 -2.62 -6.57
C GLU A 149 -14.91 -2.71 -7.95
N VAL A 150 -14.33 -3.48 -8.86
CA VAL A 150 -14.99 -3.85 -10.12
C VAL A 150 -16.23 -4.69 -9.85
N GLU A 151 -16.22 -5.57 -8.84
CA GLU A 151 -17.36 -6.38 -8.44
C GLU A 151 -18.59 -5.53 -8.03
N LYS A 152 -18.37 -4.35 -7.43
CA LYS A 152 -19.46 -3.41 -7.08
C LYS A 152 -20.13 -2.81 -8.32
N PHE A 153 -19.44 -2.73 -9.44
CA PHE A 153 -20.00 -2.23 -10.69
C PHE A 153 -20.81 -3.29 -11.45
N VAL A 154 -20.33 -4.54 -11.43
CA VAL A 154 -20.95 -5.64 -12.18
C VAL A 154 -22.27 -6.09 -11.54
N ASN A 155 -23.27 -6.37 -12.37
CA ASN A 155 -24.58 -6.90 -11.96
C ASN A 155 -24.39 -8.18 -11.11
N PRO A 156 -25.07 -8.33 -9.96
CA PRO A 156 -24.98 -9.52 -9.11
C PRO A 156 -25.11 -10.86 -9.87
N HIS A 157 -26.02 -10.93 -10.85
CA HIS A 157 -26.24 -12.14 -11.65
C HIS A 157 -25.05 -12.52 -12.55
N SER A 158 -24.21 -11.53 -12.87
CA SER A 158 -23.03 -11.69 -13.73
C SER A 158 -21.78 -12.07 -12.92
N ARG A 159 -21.77 -11.95 -11.58
CA ARG A 159 -20.59 -12.21 -10.74
C ARG A 159 -20.12 -13.67 -10.74
N GLU A 160 -21.04 -14.60 -10.92
CA GLU A 160 -20.75 -16.04 -10.97
C GLU A 160 -20.87 -16.62 -12.39
N ARG A 161 -21.18 -15.78 -13.38
CA ARG A 161 -21.36 -16.21 -14.76
C ARG A 161 -20.06 -16.80 -15.30
N LEU A 162 -20.17 -17.89 -16.04
CA LEU A 162 -19.03 -18.55 -16.67
C LEU A 162 -18.68 -17.87 -18.01
N ASN A 163 -17.39 -17.76 -18.31
CA ASN A 163 -16.90 -17.40 -19.63
C ASN A 163 -17.02 -18.59 -20.61
N ARG A 164 -16.58 -18.42 -21.87
CA ARG A 164 -16.65 -19.49 -22.89
C ARG A 164 -15.83 -20.73 -22.55
N VAL A 165 -14.88 -20.63 -21.65
CA VAL A 165 -14.03 -21.74 -21.17
C VAL A 165 -14.64 -22.41 -19.92
N GLY A 166 -15.81 -21.95 -19.46
CA GLY A 166 -16.51 -22.53 -18.31
C GLY A 166 -15.96 -22.10 -16.96
N LYS A 167 -15.20 -21.00 -16.88
CA LYS A 167 -14.63 -20.48 -15.62
C LYS A 167 -15.41 -19.28 -15.13
N SER A 168 -15.62 -19.16 -13.82
CA SER A 168 -16.16 -17.96 -13.18
C SER A 168 -15.04 -16.92 -12.93
N PRO A 169 -15.37 -15.65 -12.68
CA PRO A 169 -14.36 -14.64 -12.35
C PRO A 169 -13.48 -15.03 -11.16
N LYS A 170 -14.06 -15.65 -10.12
CA LYS A 170 -13.32 -16.10 -8.94
C LYS A 170 -12.33 -17.22 -9.27
N MET A 171 -12.71 -18.16 -10.14
CA MET A 171 -11.80 -19.21 -10.61
C MET A 171 -10.62 -18.62 -11.37
N VAL A 172 -10.88 -17.66 -12.27
CA VAL A 172 -9.82 -16.95 -12.99
C VAL A 172 -8.90 -16.22 -12.02
N PHE A 173 -9.45 -15.53 -11.01
CA PHE A 173 -8.65 -14.80 -10.02
C PHE A 173 -7.68 -15.73 -9.28
N THR A 174 -8.20 -16.84 -8.75
CA THR A 174 -7.39 -17.82 -8.01
C THR A 174 -6.30 -18.45 -8.87
N GLU A 175 -6.57 -18.74 -10.14
CA GLU A 175 -5.58 -19.31 -11.05
C GLU A 175 -4.49 -18.30 -11.43
N GLU A 176 -4.88 -17.09 -11.85
CA GLU A 176 -3.97 -16.04 -12.33
C GLU A 176 -3.07 -15.50 -11.20
N HIS A 177 -3.57 -15.46 -9.97
CA HIS A 177 -2.85 -14.92 -8.82
C HIS A 177 -2.18 -15.98 -7.96
N LYS A 178 -2.16 -17.25 -8.39
CA LYS A 178 -1.59 -18.35 -7.60
C LYS A 178 -0.12 -18.10 -7.21
N ILE A 179 0.71 -17.72 -8.18
CA ILE A 179 2.13 -17.44 -7.96
C ILE A 179 2.30 -16.22 -7.04
N LEU A 180 1.58 -15.13 -7.32
CA LEU A 180 1.64 -13.91 -6.51
C LEU A 180 1.22 -14.17 -5.05
N LYS A 181 0.22 -15.01 -4.83
CA LYS A 181 -0.22 -15.44 -3.50
C LYS A 181 0.89 -16.21 -2.78
N GLU A 182 1.54 -17.16 -3.44
CA GLU A 182 2.66 -17.93 -2.87
C GLU A 182 3.85 -17.01 -2.53
N GLU A 183 4.18 -16.07 -3.41
CA GLU A 183 5.22 -15.05 -3.17
C GLU A 183 4.84 -14.10 -2.03
N GLY A 184 3.58 -13.68 -1.96
CA GLY A 184 3.04 -12.84 -0.89
C GLY A 184 3.07 -13.54 0.47
N GLU A 185 2.72 -14.83 0.51
CA GLU A 185 2.84 -15.67 1.70
C GLU A 185 4.29 -15.76 2.15
N LYS A 186 5.21 -16.06 1.22
CA LYS A 186 6.64 -16.13 1.51
C LYS A 186 7.18 -14.80 2.04
N TRP A 187 6.89 -13.70 1.36
CA TRP A 187 7.31 -12.35 1.77
C TRP A 187 6.86 -12.02 3.20
N MET A 188 5.60 -12.36 3.51
CA MET A 188 5.01 -12.11 4.83
C MET A 188 5.66 -12.99 5.92
N LYS A 189 5.90 -14.27 5.62
CA LYS A 189 6.60 -15.20 6.54
C LYS A 189 8.06 -14.79 6.79
N ASP A 190 8.80 -14.43 5.74
CA ASP A 190 10.21 -14.03 5.85
C ASP A 190 10.36 -12.72 6.66
N THR A 191 9.48 -11.74 6.40
CA THR A 191 9.40 -10.48 7.16
C THR A 191 9.06 -10.76 8.62
N SER A 192 8.04 -11.58 8.87
CA SER A 192 7.58 -11.95 10.21
C SER A 192 8.67 -12.69 11.01
N ASN A 193 9.36 -13.65 10.40
CA ASN A 193 10.47 -14.38 11.01
C ASN A 193 11.61 -13.45 11.43
N SER A 194 12.02 -12.55 10.53
CA SER A 194 13.09 -11.58 10.80
C SER A 194 12.74 -10.67 11.99
N CYS A 195 11.49 -10.20 12.04
CA CYS A 195 11.04 -9.35 13.14
C CYS A 195 10.79 -10.12 14.45
N THR A 196 10.38 -11.39 14.37
CA THR A 196 10.25 -12.30 15.53
C THR A 196 11.58 -12.46 16.25
N ILE A 197 12.68 -12.62 15.50
CA ILE A 197 14.03 -12.71 16.08
C ILE A 197 14.38 -11.43 16.85
N ALA A 198 14.15 -10.26 16.24
CA ALA A 198 14.38 -8.97 16.90
C ALA A 198 13.51 -8.79 18.15
N ALA A 199 12.21 -9.08 18.06
CA ALA A 199 11.28 -8.99 19.19
C ALA A 199 11.65 -9.94 20.34
N THR A 200 12.11 -11.15 20.01
CA THR A 200 12.58 -12.13 21.01
C THR A 200 13.82 -11.62 21.72
N LEU A 201 14.81 -11.11 20.97
CA LEU A 201 16.05 -10.58 21.54
C LEU A 201 15.79 -9.38 22.47
N ILE A 202 14.88 -8.48 22.10
CA ILE A 202 14.54 -7.36 22.97
C ILE A 202 13.83 -7.87 24.22
N ALA A 203 12.85 -8.76 24.09
CA ALA A 203 12.13 -9.32 25.24
C ALA A 203 13.08 -10.00 26.24
N THR A 204 14.08 -10.76 25.75
CA THR A 204 15.05 -11.43 26.63
C THR A 204 16.00 -10.44 27.30
N VAL A 205 16.50 -9.44 26.57
CA VAL A 205 17.39 -8.40 27.13
C VAL A 205 16.66 -7.59 28.20
N MET A 206 15.43 -7.16 27.95
CA MET A 206 14.65 -6.40 28.92
C MET A 206 14.25 -7.26 30.12
N PHE A 207 13.85 -8.51 29.92
CA PHE A 207 13.55 -9.42 31.04
C PHE A 207 14.78 -9.63 31.93
N ALA A 208 15.96 -9.80 31.33
CA ALA A 208 17.21 -9.91 32.06
C ALA A 208 17.54 -8.62 32.83
N ALA A 209 17.32 -7.45 32.23
CA ALA A 209 17.53 -6.15 32.89
C ALA A 209 16.56 -5.91 34.06
N ALA A 210 15.32 -6.39 33.96
CA ALA A 210 14.35 -6.33 35.05
C ALA A 210 14.79 -7.11 36.30
N ILE A 211 15.45 -8.26 36.12
CA ILE A 211 15.95 -9.09 37.23
C ILE A 211 17.37 -8.70 37.67
N THR A 212 18.18 -8.14 36.77
CA THR A 212 19.54 -7.62 37.05
C THR A 212 19.55 -6.10 37.07
N VAL A 213 18.74 -5.53 37.96
CA VAL A 213 18.53 -4.08 38.05
C VAL A 213 19.86 -3.30 38.20
N PRO A 214 19.96 -2.08 37.62
CA PRO A 214 21.16 -1.26 37.72
C PRO A 214 21.57 -1.02 39.17
N GLY A 215 22.85 -1.26 39.49
CA GLY A 215 23.39 -1.12 40.85
C GLY A 215 23.11 -2.31 41.78
N GLY A 216 22.28 -3.27 41.39
CA GLY A 216 21.94 -4.44 42.19
C GLY A 216 20.99 -4.14 43.36
N ASN A 217 20.86 -5.13 44.25
CA ASN A 217 19.99 -5.08 45.41
C ASN A 217 20.80 -4.89 46.69
N ASP A 218 20.21 -4.19 47.66
CA ASP A 218 20.77 -4.05 49.00
C ASP A 218 20.68 -5.38 49.76
N SER A 219 21.83 -5.86 50.24
CA SER A 219 21.97 -7.14 50.95
C SER A 219 21.13 -7.24 52.22
N SER A 220 20.70 -6.10 52.78
CA SER A 220 19.96 -6.06 54.05
C SER A 220 18.44 -6.25 53.90
N ASN A 221 17.86 -5.80 52.79
CA ASN A 221 16.40 -5.72 52.61
C ASN A 221 15.93 -6.21 51.23
N GLY A 222 16.85 -6.49 50.30
CA GLY A 222 16.56 -6.97 48.95
C GLY A 222 16.05 -5.91 47.98
N PHE A 223 15.90 -4.65 48.39
CA PHE A 223 15.44 -3.57 47.51
C PHE A 223 16.56 -3.06 46.59
N PRO A 224 16.24 -2.59 45.37
CA PRO A 224 17.22 -1.98 44.48
C PRO A 224 17.91 -0.78 45.12
N ILE A 225 19.23 -0.71 45.02
CA ILE A 225 20.06 0.35 45.65
C ILE A 225 19.64 1.75 45.15
N PHE A 226 19.24 1.87 43.88
CA PHE A 226 18.80 3.11 43.28
C PHE A 226 17.29 3.37 43.38
N SER A 227 16.54 2.61 44.17
CA SER A 227 15.06 2.70 44.29
C SER A 227 14.51 4.12 44.52
N ARG A 228 15.24 4.99 45.22
CA ARG A 228 14.84 6.39 45.49
C ARG A 228 15.20 7.38 44.36
N ASN A 229 15.95 6.95 43.34
CA ASN A 229 16.38 7.81 42.25
C ASN A 229 15.30 7.87 41.15
N LYS A 230 14.95 9.08 40.69
CA LYS A 230 13.98 9.27 39.61
C LYS A 230 14.37 8.53 38.33
N ALA A 231 15.67 8.44 38.01
CA ALA A 231 16.14 7.70 36.84
C ALA A 231 15.89 6.18 36.95
N PHE A 232 15.85 5.63 38.17
CA PHE A 232 15.49 4.23 38.39
C PHE A 232 14.01 3.96 38.08
N ILE A 233 13.12 4.89 38.45
CA ILE A 233 11.70 4.80 38.11
C ILE A 233 11.51 4.86 36.59
N VAL A 234 12.22 5.75 35.90
CA VAL A 234 12.20 5.84 34.43
C VAL A 234 12.70 4.55 33.80
N PHE A 235 13.80 3.98 34.31
CA PHE A 235 14.31 2.67 33.88
C PHE A 235 13.23 1.59 34.03
N ALA A 236 12.68 1.39 35.24
CA ALA A 236 11.75 0.30 35.51
C ALA A 236 10.46 0.38 34.68
N ILE A 237 9.89 1.57 34.49
CA ILE A 237 8.70 1.76 33.65
C ILE A 237 9.04 1.50 32.18
N SER A 238 10.15 2.06 31.68
CA SER A 238 10.56 1.89 30.28
C SER A 238 10.89 0.43 29.97
N ASP A 239 11.52 -0.26 30.91
CA ASP A 239 11.84 -1.67 30.81
C ASP A 239 10.59 -2.55 30.67
N ALA A 240 9.62 -2.35 31.56
CA ALA A 240 8.35 -3.05 31.49
C ALA A 240 7.59 -2.77 30.18
N VAL A 241 7.50 -1.50 29.75
CA VAL A 241 6.83 -1.14 28.50
C VAL A 241 7.53 -1.78 27.30
N SER A 242 8.86 -1.75 27.25
CA SER A 242 9.65 -2.39 26.19
C SER A 242 9.37 -3.89 26.14
N LEU A 243 9.42 -4.57 27.28
CA LEU A 243 9.17 -6.01 27.38
C LEU A 243 7.76 -6.41 26.90
N PHE A 244 6.72 -5.76 27.41
CA PHE A 244 5.33 -6.12 27.05
C PHE A 244 5.00 -5.81 25.59
N THR A 245 5.52 -4.70 25.06
CA THR A 245 5.33 -4.35 23.65
C THR A 245 6.12 -5.29 22.74
N SER A 246 7.31 -5.74 23.14
CA SER A 246 8.07 -6.78 22.44
C SER A 246 7.34 -8.13 22.43
N ALA A 247 6.79 -8.54 23.57
CA ALA A 247 5.99 -9.77 23.67
C ALA A 247 4.72 -9.69 22.80
N THR A 248 4.06 -8.53 22.74
CA THR A 248 2.91 -8.32 21.86
C THR A 248 3.31 -8.44 20.39
N SER A 249 4.43 -7.83 20.01
CA SER A 249 4.99 -7.92 18.67
C SER A 249 5.29 -9.37 18.27
N LEU A 250 5.90 -10.14 19.19
CA LEU A 250 6.18 -11.57 19.02
C LEU A 250 4.89 -12.38 18.74
N LEU A 251 3.83 -12.15 19.52
CA LEU A 251 2.55 -12.83 19.32
C LEU A 251 1.91 -12.48 17.98
N MET A 252 2.02 -11.22 17.53
CA MET A 252 1.49 -10.80 16.23
C MET A 252 2.25 -11.47 15.08
N PHE A 253 3.58 -11.52 15.15
CA PHE A 253 4.39 -12.20 14.13
C PHE A 253 4.17 -13.71 14.12
N LEU A 254 4.02 -14.34 15.29
CA LEU A 254 3.63 -15.75 15.37
C LEU A 254 2.23 -16.00 14.77
N ALA A 255 1.28 -15.09 14.99
CA ALA A 255 -0.05 -15.16 14.38
C ALA A 255 0.01 -15.05 12.84
N ILE A 256 0.97 -14.30 12.29
CA ILE A 256 1.23 -14.27 10.85
C ILE A 256 1.76 -15.63 10.36
N LEU A 257 2.74 -16.21 11.05
CA LEU A 257 3.34 -17.50 10.65
C LEU A 257 2.33 -18.67 10.69
N THR A 258 1.36 -18.61 11.60
CA THR A 258 0.32 -19.64 11.79
C THR A 258 -0.97 -19.36 11.00
N SER A 259 -1.00 -18.31 10.17
CA SER A 259 -2.17 -17.98 9.35
C SER A 259 -2.41 -18.99 8.22
N ARG A 260 -3.66 -19.06 7.74
CA ARG A 260 -4.04 -19.95 6.62
C ARG A 260 -3.67 -19.39 5.24
N TYR A 261 -3.39 -18.09 5.15
CA TYR A 261 -3.10 -17.38 3.89
C TYR A 261 -4.17 -17.63 2.82
N ALA A 262 -5.46 -17.52 3.19
CA ALA A 262 -6.52 -17.41 2.19
C ALA A 262 -6.35 -16.09 1.43
N GLU A 263 -6.77 -16.01 0.17
CA GLU A 263 -6.65 -14.78 -0.64
C GLU A 263 -7.24 -13.58 0.10
N GLU A 264 -8.43 -13.72 0.66
CA GLU A 264 -9.11 -12.66 1.42
C GLU A 264 -8.35 -12.22 2.69
N ASP A 265 -7.49 -13.08 3.27
CA ASP A 265 -6.70 -12.73 4.46
C ASP A 265 -5.69 -11.61 4.14
N PHE A 266 -5.24 -11.49 2.88
CA PHE A 266 -4.33 -10.43 2.42
C PHE A 266 -4.96 -9.03 2.43
N LEU A 267 -6.29 -8.91 2.50
CA LEU A 267 -6.95 -7.60 2.53
C LEU A 267 -6.77 -6.85 3.84
N HIS A 268 -7.04 -7.52 4.95
CA HIS A 268 -7.11 -6.86 6.26
C HIS A 268 -6.48 -7.68 7.38
N VAL A 269 -6.61 -9.02 7.37
CA VAL A 269 -6.16 -9.86 8.49
C VAL A 269 -4.64 -9.85 8.59
N LEU A 270 -3.94 -10.17 7.50
CA LEU A 270 -2.47 -10.21 7.46
C LEU A 270 -1.85 -8.81 7.60
N PRO A 271 -2.27 -7.78 6.83
CA PRO A 271 -1.71 -6.43 6.96
C PRO A 271 -1.91 -5.85 8.35
N LYS A 272 -3.09 -6.03 8.98
CA LYS A 272 -3.34 -5.54 10.34
C LYS A 272 -2.42 -6.16 11.37
N ARG A 273 -2.20 -7.49 11.29
CA ARG A 273 -1.26 -8.18 12.19
C ARG A 273 0.16 -7.64 12.00
N LEU A 274 0.59 -7.43 10.75
CA LEU A 274 1.90 -6.87 10.44
C LEU A 274 2.06 -5.44 10.97
N ILE A 275 1.06 -4.57 10.79
CA ILE A 275 1.05 -3.19 11.30
C ILE A 275 1.17 -3.17 12.82
N ILE A 276 0.37 -3.97 13.54
CA ILE A 276 0.43 -4.04 15.00
C ILE A 276 1.79 -4.59 15.45
N GLY A 277 2.29 -5.65 14.79
CA GLY A 277 3.59 -6.24 15.10
C GLY A 277 4.74 -5.25 14.93
N LEU A 278 4.82 -4.56 13.79
CA LEU A 278 5.85 -3.56 13.52
C LEU A 278 5.72 -2.32 14.43
N GLY A 279 4.49 -1.86 14.67
CA GLY A 279 4.24 -0.70 15.55
C GLY A 279 4.64 -0.97 17.00
N THR A 280 4.31 -2.14 17.53
CA THR A 280 4.71 -2.55 18.88
C THR A 280 6.21 -2.86 18.98
N LEU A 281 6.84 -3.37 17.91
CA LEU A 281 8.30 -3.52 17.84
C LEU A 281 9.02 -2.17 17.90
N PHE A 282 8.55 -1.18 17.14
CA PHE A 282 9.10 0.17 17.17
C PHE A 282 9.03 0.81 18.57
N LEU A 283 7.88 0.65 19.21
CA LEU A 283 7.66 1.11 20.58
C LEU A 283 8.64 0.43 21.55
N SER A 284 8.80 -0.89 21.41
CA SER A 284 9.75 -1.68 22.19
C SER A 284 11.19 -1.18 22.07
N ILE A 285 11.67 -0.96 20.84
CA ILE A 285 13.02 -0.43 20.57
C ILE A 285 13.20 0.94 21.22
N THR A 286 12.21 1.83 21.08
CA THR A 286 12.28 3.19 21.64
C THR A 286 12.42 3.16 23.16
N PHE A 287 11.58 2.38 23.84
CA PHE A 287 11.63 2.25 25.29
C PHE A 287 12.87 1.50 25.79
N MET A 288 13.38 0.53 25.04
CA MET A 288 14.67 -0.12 25.34
C MET A 288 15.80 0.91 25.36
N MET A 289 15.85 1.83 24.37
CA MET A 289 16.88 2.88 24.34
C MET A 289 16.73 3.88 25.49
N VAL A 290 15.51 4.19 25.91
CA VAL A 290 15.24 5.01 27.11
C VAL A 290 15.71 4.31 28.38
N ALA A 291 15.38 3.02 28.55
CA ALA A 291 15.81 2.22 29.70
C ALA A 291 17.34 2.13 29.77
N PHE A 292 18.01 1.88 28.64
CA PHE A 292 19.47 1.85 28.54
C PHE A 292 20.09 3.20 28.92
N SER A 293 19.53 4.30 28.42
CA SER A 293 19.98 5.66 28.76
C SER A 293 19.83 5.97 30.25
N ALA A 294 18.71 5.56 30.85
CA ALA A 294 18.47 5.70 32.28
C ALA A 294 19.47 4.89 33.12
N THR A 295 19.79 3.66 32.70
CA THR A 295 20.82 2.83 33.32
C THR A 295 22.20 3.49 33.28
N LEU A 296 22.62 4.02 32.13
CA LEU A 296 23.91 4.72 32.03
C LEU A 296 23.96 5.99 32.88
N TYR A 297 22.85 6.73 32.99
CA TYR A 297 22.75 7.86 33.90
C TYR A 297 22.87 7.43 35.37
N LEU A 298 22.25 6.32 35.78
CA LEU A 298 22.36 5.79 37.13
C LEU A 298 23.80 5.38 37.49
N VAL A 299 24.50 4.76 36.55
CA VAL A 299 25.87 4.24 36.77
C VAL A 299 26.93 5.35 36.70
N PHE A 300 26.87 6.23 35.70
CA PHE A 300 27.94 7.20 35.42
C PHE A 300 27.55 8.66 35.70
N GLY A 301 26.26 9.00 35.61
CA GLY A 301 25.76 10.38 35.54
C GLY A 301 26.00 11.23 36.79
N ARG A 302 26.32 10.63 37.94
CA ARG A 302 26.68 11.37 39.17
C ARG A 302 28.13 11.86 39.22
N LYS A 303 29.05 11.24 38.48
CA LYS A 303 30.49 11.56 38.52
C LYS A 303 31.00 12.15 37.21
N GLU A 304 30.49 11.68 36.06
CA GLU A 304 31.03 12.04 34.74
C GLU A 304 29.88 12.41 33.77
N ALA A 305 29.30 13.60 33.95
CA ALA A 305 28.16 14.06 33.15
C ALA A 305 28.44 14.17 31.64
N TRP A 306 29.71 14.29 31.24
CA TRP A 306 30.12 14.36 29.84
C TRP A 306 29.82 13.06 29.07
N VAL A 307 29.76 11.91 29.76
CA VAL A 307 29.44 10.59 29.16
C VAL A 307 28.01 10.53 28.60
N LEU A 308 27.10 11.38 29.10
CA LEU A 308 25.70 11.40 28.64
C LEU A 308 25.54 11.90 27.20
N ILE A 309 26.46 12.75 26.72
CA ILE A 309 26.42 13.33 25.37
C ILE A 309 26.61 12.25 24.28
N PRO A 310 27.72 11.48 24.28
CA PRO A 310 27.91 10.40 23.30
C PRO A 310 26.87 9.28 23.44
N VAL A 311 26.41 8.99 24.67
CA VAL A 311 25.36 8.00 24.93
C VAL A 311 24.03 8.41 24.30
N GLY A 312 23.61 9.67 24.47
CA GLY A 312 22.41 10.19 23.84
C GLY A 312 22.51 10.16 22.31
N ALA A 313 23.66 10.55 21.76
CA ALA A 313 23.90 10.49 20.32
C ALA A 313 23.82 9.05 19.77
N LEU A 314 24.48 8.09 20.43
CA LEU A 314 24.43 6.67 20.08
C LEU A 314 23.02 6.10 20.25
N ALA A 315 22.27 6.53 21.27
CA ALA A 315 20.91 6.05 21.50
C ALA A 315 19.92 6.49 20.42
N CYS A 316 20.15 7.66 19.82
CA CYS A 316 19.34 8.15 18.70
C CYS A 316 19.58 7.36 17.40
N LEU A 317 20.74 6.72 17.21
CA LEU A 317 21.07 6.06 15.94
C LEU A 317 20.14 4.87 15.62
N PRO A 318 19.88 3.90 16.52
CA PRO A 318 18.95 2.81 16.24
C PRO A 318 17.52 3.30 16.00
N VAL A 319 17.05 4.28 16.80
CA VAL A 319 15.70 4.82 16.68
C VAL A 319 15.52 5.53 15.34
N THR A 320 16.46 6.41 14.97
CA THR A 320 16.42 7.13 13.69
C THR A 320 16.57 6.19 12.50
N SER A 321 17.44 5.17 12.59
CA SER A 321 17.59 4.15 11.56
C SER A 321 16.30 3.35 11.35
N PHE A 322 15.63 2.92 12.42
CA PHE A 322 14.36 2.22 12.31
C PHE A 322 13.28 3.11 11.67
N VAL A 323 13.18 4.37 12.09
CA VAL A 323 12.25 5.33 11.46
C VAL A 323 12.57 5.46 9.98
N LEU A 324 13.82 5.66 9.58
CA LEU A 324 14.15 5.86 8.16
C LEU A 324 13.87 4.62 7.30
N LEU A 325 14.09 3.42 7.82
CA LEU A 325 14.00 2.18 7.05
C LEU A 325 12.59 1.55 7.07
N GLN A 326 11.91 1.56 8.22
CA GLN A 326 10.64 0.83 8.40
C GLN A 326 9.41 1.72 8.30
N TYR A 327 9.55 3.04 8.51
CA TYR A 327 8.43 3.96 8.38
C TYR A 327 7.79 3.98 6.99
N PRO A 328 8.56 3.96 5.86
CA PRO A 328 7.94 3.91 4.53
C PRO A 328 7.03 2.68 4.37
N LEU A 329 7.50 1.50 4.79
CA LEU A 329 6.72 0.27 4.75
C LEU A 329 5.46 0.34 5.61
N LEU A 330 5.56 0.88 6.83
CA LEU A 330 4.42 1.07 7.72
C LEU A 330 3.38 2.04 7.12
N VAL A 331 3.82 3.13 6.52
CA VAL A 331 2.95 4.10 5.83
C VAL A 331 2.24 3.42 4.66
N ASP A 332 2.98 2.68 3.82
CA ASP A 332 2.40 1.95 2.68
C ASP A 332 1.36 0.93 3.13
N LEU A 333 1.64 0.17 4.20
CA LEU A 333 0.70 -0.79 4.80
C LEU A 333 -0.57 -0.12 5.34
N VAL A 334 -0.41 0.95 6.11
CA VAL A 334 -1.55 1.68 6.72
C VAL A 334 -2.38 2.33 5.62
N TYR A 335 -1.75 2.99 4.65
CA TYR A 335 -2.44 3.64 3.54
C TYR A 335 -3.14 2.62 2.64
N SER A 336 -2.49 1.50 2.32
CA SER A 336 -3.11 0.42 1.54
C SER A 336 -4.30 -0.21 2.28
N THR A 337 -4.21 -0.39 3.60
CA THR A 337 -5.23 -1.13 4.38
C THR A 337 -6.40 -0.25 4.85
N TYR A 338 -6.13 1.00 5.23
CA TYR A 338 -7.08 1.92 5.86
C TYR A 338 -7.25 3.26 5.13
N GLY A 339 -6.47 3.50 4.07
CA GLY A 339 -6.56 4.71 3.28
C GLY A 339 -7.91 4.85 2.57
N PRO A 340 -8.13 6.01 1.93
CA PRO A 340 -9.32 6.20 1.11
C PRO A 340 -9.41 5.09 0.06
N GLY A 341 -10.64 4.61 -0.20
CA GLY A 341 -10.88 3.64 -1.25
C GLY A 341 -10.24 4.11 -2.57
N ILE A 342 -9.70 3.15 -3.33
CA ILE A 342 -9.07 3.37 -4.64
C ILE A 342 -10.03 4.09 -5.62
N PHE A 343 -11.32 3.98 -5.35
CA PHE A 343 -12.40 4.42 -6.21
C PHE A 343 -13.31 5.39 -5.47
N GLY A 344 -13.57 6.53 -6.10
CA GLY A 344 -14.31 7.64 -5.55
C GLY A 344 -14.40 8.80 -6.54
N LYS A 345 -15.26 9.78 -6.26
CA LYS A 345 -15.43 10.97 -7.11
C LYS A 345 -14.13 11.77 -7.13
N GLN A 346 -13.43 11.79 -8.27
CA GLN A 346 -12.15 12.49 -8.44
C GLN A 346 -12.29 13.91 -9.01
N SER A 347 -13.46 14.26 -9.55
CA SER A 347 -13.72 15.57 -10.17
C SER A 347 -15.18 15.99 -9.96
N ASP A 348 -15.41 17.26 -9.63
CA ASP A 348 -16.74 17.87 -9.59
C ASP A 348 -17.21 18.35 -10.97
N ARG A 349 -16.41 18.16 -12.02
CA ARG A 349 -16.83 18.52 -13.37
C ARG A 349 -18.04 17.68 -13.76
N PRO A 350 -19.17 18.30 -14.13
CA PRO A 350 -20.32 17.57 -14.63
C PRO A 350 -19.93 16.94 -15.96
N PHE A 351 -19.81 15.62 -15.97
CA PHE A 351 -19.83 14.85 -17.22
C PHE A 351 -21.29 14.51 -17.49
N PHE A 352 -21.71 14.74 -18.74
CA PHE A 352 -23.09 14.65 -19.19
C PHE A 352 -23.73 13.29 -18.95
#